data_AF-A0AA37RE15-F1
#
_entry.id   AF-A0AA37RE15-F1
#
_cell.length_a   1.000
_cell.length_b   1.000
_cell.length_c   1.000
_cell.angle_alpha   90.00
_cell.angle_beta   90.00
_cell.angle_gamma   90.00
#
_symmetry.space_group_name_H-M   'P 1'
#
loop_
_entity.id
_entity.type
_entity.pdbx_description
1 polymer ?
#
loop_
_entity_poly.entity_id
_entity_poly.type
_entity_poly.pdbx_seq_one_letter_code
_entity_poly.pdbx_strand_id
1 'polypeptide(L)' 'MTSSETHQSASRALDFSATKAAVWLSATAFLALLMLYFVGMDQGATSIFGSDTHVHEFLHDARHLLGFPCH' A
#
# COMPACT_ATOMS: atom_id res chain seq x y z
N MET A 1 -49.61 -29.04 24.51
CA MET A 1 -48.82 -29.20 23.27
C MET A 1 -47.91 -27.99 23.17
N THR A 2 -46.65 -28.12 23.57
CA THR A 2 -45.65 -27.04 23.55
C THR A 2 -44.83 -27.20 22.27
N SER A 3 -45.02 -26.31 21.30
CA SER A 3 -44.25 -26.34 20.05
C SER A 3 -42.81 -25.92 20.31
N SER A 4 -41.86 -26.75 19.90
CA SER A 4 -40.43 -26.47 20.00
C SER A 4 -40.04 -25.37 19.01
N GLU A 5 -39.63 -24.20 19.51
CA GLU A 5 -38.95 -23.20 18.70
C GLU A 5 -37.55 -23.71 18.37
N THR A 6 -37.37 -24.20 17.15
CA THR A 6 -36.05 -24.49 16.60
C THR A 6 -35.29 -23.17 16.43
N HIS A 7 -34.35 -22.90 17.35
CA HIS A 7 -33.35 -21.87 17.17
C HIS A 7 -32.55 -22.17 15.89
N GLN A 8 -32.92 -21.51 14.80
CA GLN A 8 -32.15 -21.55 13.57
C GLN A 8 -30.90 -20.70 13.78
N SER A 9 -29.84 -21.35 14.28
CA SER A 9 -28.50 -20.79 14.28
C SER A 9 -28.07 -20.63 12.82
N ALA A 10 -28.34 -19.44 12.26
CA ALA A 10 -27.84 -19.03 10.98
C ALA A 10 -26.32 -18.94 11.10
N SER A 11 -25.63 -20.03 10.76
CA SER A 11 -24.21 -20.00 10.45
C SER A 11 -24.03 -18.91 9.40
N ARG A 12 -23.57 -17.72 9.80
CA ARG A 12 -23.28 -16.59 8.92
C ARG A 12 -22.39 -17.16 7.83
N ALA A 13 -22.94 -17.35 6.63
CA ALA A 13 -22.14 -17.72 5.48
C ALA A 13 -21.02 -16.70 5.43
N LEU A 14 -19.77 -17.15 5.59
CA LEU A 14 -18.61 -16.27 5.49
C LEU A 14 -18.77 -15.53 4.17
N ASP A 15 -18.86 -14.20 4.27
CA ASP A 15 -19.09 -13.37 3.10
C ASP A 15 -17.79 -13.34 2.30
N PHE A 16 -17.59 -14.39 1.49
CA PHE A 16 -16.40 -14.61 0.69
C PHE A 16 -16.13 -13.42 -0.24
N SER A 17 -17.18 -12.67 -0.61
CA SER A 17 -17.05 -11.43 -1.36
C SER A 17 -16.35 -10.35 -0.54
N ALA A 18 -16.82 -10.10 0.68
CA ALA A 18 -16.21 -9.12 1.58
C ALA A 18 -14.77 -9.51 1.97
N THR A 19 -14.52 -10.80 2.27
CA THR A 19 -13.16 -11.29 2.56
C THR A 19 -12.24 -11.14 1.36
N LYS A 20 -12.69 -11.49 0.14
CA LYS A 20 -11.89 -11.32 -1.08
C LYS A 20 -11.59 -9.85 -1.35
N ALA A 21 -12.58 -8.97 -1.18
CA ALA A 21 -12.42 -7.53 -1.33
C ALA A 21 -11.41 -6.99 -0.31
N ALA A 22 -11.53 -7.37 0.96
CA ALA A 22 -10.60 -6.99 2.00
C ALA A 22 -9.16 -7.42 1.68
N VAL A 23 -8.95 -8.67 1.23
CA VAL A 23 -7.63 -9.16 0.82
C VAL A 23 -7.04 -8.32 -0.31
N TRP A 24 -7.81 -8.07 -1.38
CA TRP A 24 -7.33 -7.27 -2.51
C TRP A 24 -7.03 -5.82 -2.13
N LEU A 25 -7.90 -5.19 -1.34
CA LEU A 25 -7.71 -3.82 -0.89
C LEU A 25 -6.48 -3.71 0.03
N SER A 26 -6.33 -4.63 0.99
CA SER A 26 -5.18 -4.65 1.88
C SER A 26 -3.88 -4.91 1.14
N ALA A 27 -3.85 -5.87 0.20
CA ALA A 27 -2.67 -6.13 -0.63
C ALA A 27 -2.29 -4.91 -1.48
N THR A 28 -3.28 -4.26 -2.11
CA THR A 28 -3.06 -3.07 -2.92
C THR A 28 -2.57 -1.90 -2.07
N ALA A 29 -3.20 -1.66 -0.92
CA ALA A 29 -2.79 -0.62 0.01
C ALA A 29 -1.36 -0.85 0.53
N PHE A 30 -1.03 -2.10 0.90
CA PHE A 30 0.32 -2.47 1.31
C PHE A 30 1.33 -2.21 0.19
N LEU A 31 1.03 -2.61 -1.04
CA LEU A 31 1.91 -2.38 -2.19
C LEU A 31 2.09 -0.87 -2.47
N ALA A 32 1.03 -0.08 -2.36
CA ALA A 32 1.09 1.37 -2.51
C ALA A 32 1.96 2.01 -1.43
N LEU A 33 1.82 1.59 -0.17
CA LEU A 33 2.66 2.04 0.93
C LEU A 33 4.13 1.65 0.73
N LEU A 34 4.39 0.44 0.24
CA LEU A 34 5.73 -0.05 -0.07
C LEU A 34 6.36 0.79 -1.19
N MET A 35 5.63 1.11 -2.26
CA MET A 35 6.10 2.04 -3.29
C MET A 35 6.40 3.43 -2.73
N LEU A 36 5.49 4.00 -1.95
CA LEU A 36 5.70 5.33 -1.32
C LEU A 36 6.92 5.33 -0.41
N TYR A 37 7.17 4.23 0.31
CA TYR A 37 8.35 4.06 1.15
C TYR A 37 9.64 4.02 0.32
N PHE A 38 9.67 3.31 -0.80
CA PHE A 38 10.83 3.32 -1.72
C PHE A 38 11.09 4.70 -2.31
N VAL A 39 10.04 5.42 -2.74
CA VAL A 39 10.17 6.81 -3.19
C VAL A 39 10.71 7.68 -2.05
N GLY A 40 10.16 7.56 -0.84
CA GLY A 40 10.64 8.29 0.33
C GLY A 40 12.11 8.00 0.67
N MET A 41 12.54 6.74 0.56
CA MET A 41 13.94 6.35 0.73
C MET A 41 14.85 7.07 -0.27
N ASP A 42 14.48 7.09 -1.56
CA ASP A 42 15.28 7.75 -2.59
C ASP A 42 15.33 9.28 -2.40
N GLN A 43 14.27 9.89 -1.86
CA GLN A 43 14.29 11.32 -1.51
C GLN A 43 15.00 11.61 -0.17
N GLY A 44 15.58 10.61 0.50
CA GLY A 44 16.26 10.77 1.78
C GLY A 44 15.35 10.93 3.00
N ALA A 45 14.04 10.65 2.89
CA ALA A 45 13.10 10.74 4.01
C ALA A 45 13.36 9.67 5.09
N THR A 46 14.03 8.57 4.74
CA THR A 46 14.46 7.50 5.66
C THR A 46 15.84 7.00 5.28
N SER A 47 16.79 6.98 6.21
CA SER A 47 18.18 6.58 5.96
C SER A 47 18.46 5.15 6.45
N ILE A 48 18.19 4.16 5.60
CA ILE A 48 18.46 2.73 5.92
C ILE A 48 19.73 2.26 5.20
N PHE A 49 20.10 2.91 4.10
CA PHE A 49 21.32 2.65 3.34
C PHE A 49 22.34 3.81 3.42
N GLY A 50 22.16 4.75 4.37
CA GLY A 50 22.94 5.99 4.44
C GLY A 50 22.22 7.17 3.78
N SER A 51 22.91 8.30 3.62
CA SER A 51 22.40 9.51 2.96
C SER A 51 22.56 9.47 1.43
N ASP A 52 22.76 8.28 0.86
CA ASP A 52 23.14 8.09 -0.54
C ASP A 52 21.90 7.88 -1.42
N THR A 53 21.61 8.83 -2.30
CA THR A 53 20.38 8.91 -3.10
C THR A 53 20.69 8.94 -4.60
N HIS A 54 21.36 7.91 -5.12
CA HIS A 54 21.85 7.89 -6.50
C HIS A 54 20.75 8.06 -7.56
N VAL A 55 19.54 7.53 -7.32
CA VAL A 55 18.44 7.66 -8.29
C VAL A 55 17.89 9.08 -8.26
N HIS A 56 17.73 9.67 -7.07
CA HIS A 56 17.38 11.08 -6.91
C HIS A 56 18.34 12.02 -7.64
N GLU A 57 19.65 11.84 -7.45
CA GLU A 57 20.68 12.67 -8.09
C GLU A 57 20.69 12.49 -9.61
N PHE A 58 20.56 11.26 -10.11
CA PHE A 58 20.45 10.99 -11.54
C PHE A 58 19.24 11.68 -12.18
N LEU A 59 18.06 11.59 -11.55
CA LEU A 59 16.86 12.27 -12.04
C LEU A 59 16.97 13.79 -11.92
N HIS A 60 17.56 14.26 -10.82
CA HIS A 60 17.82 15.67 -10.58
C HIS A 60 18.75 16.25 -11.66
N ASP A 61 19.80 15.53 -12.06
CA ASP A 61 20.71 15.94 -13.12
C ASP A 61 20.07 15.83 -14.51
N ALA A 62 19.25 14.81 -14.76
CA ALA A 62 18.53 14.66 -16.02
C ALA A 62 17.56 15.83 -16.27
N ARG A 63 16.86 16.32 -15.24
CA ARG A 63 15.98 17.49 -15.42
C ARG A 63 16.79 18.78 -15.68
N HIS A 64 17.97 18.92 -15.08
CA HIS A 64 18.89 20.04 -15.35
C HIS A 64 19.42 19.97 -16.79
N LEU A 65 19.78 18.77 -17.26
CA LEU A 65 20.20 18.54 -18.64
C LEU A 65 19.11 18.93 -19.66
N LEU A 66 17.84 18.69 -19.31
CA LEU A 66 16.68 19.10 -20.11
C LEU A 66 16.30 20.58 -19.94
N GLY A 67 17.05 21.35 -19.13
CA GLY A 67 16.85 22.79 -18.92
C GLY A 67 15.73 23.15 -17.95
N PHE A 68 15.17 22.18 -17.21
CA PHE A 68 14.15 22.46 -16.20
C PHE A 68 14.81 23.06 -14.94
N PRO A 69 14.33 24.22 -14.44
CA PRO A 69 14.88 24.84 -13.24
C PRO A 69 14.58 24.02 -11.96
N CYS A 70 15.40 24.18 -10.93
CA CYS A 70 15.04 23.84 -9.54
C CYS A 70 14.99 25.08 -8.65
N HIS A 71 14.32 24.89 -7.52
CA HIS A 71 14.39 25.75 -6.35
C HIS A 71 15.75 25.66 -5.65
#